data_AF-A0A934SPA0-F1
#
_entry.id   AF-A0A934SPA0-F1
#
_cell.length_a   1.000
_cell.length_b   1.000
_cell.length_c   1.000
_cell.angle_alpha   90.00
_cell.angle_beta   90.00
_cell.angle_gamma   90.00
#
_symmetry.space_group_name_H-M   'P 1'
#
loop_
_entity.id
_entity.type
_entity.pdbx_description
1 polymer ?
#
loop_
_entity_poly.entity_id
_entity_poly.type
_entity_poly.pdbx_seq_one_letter_code
_entity_poly.pdbx_strand_id
1 'polypeptide(L)'
;MSPVTRSWLAFAAIGAALIHIALSLGAPGPFAVGLVLLALFELLWGVACLSRDRLVLPQAARAVALVPALIWALLLVIGAALGSPDVAAPLAFVPMGTATAFELAIAIVLSVRLRSPRANVDRVNVDRGGARSLLAIVVGALVIAALTAPALAFTQAGVAAPSELQFPGHPDH
;
A
#
# COMPACT_ATOMS: atom_id res chain seq x y z
N MET A 1 17.55 -3.92 11.84
CA MET A 1 17.13 -3.08 10.68
C MET A 1 17.34 -1.62 11.05
N SER A 2 17.58 -0.72 10.09
CA SER A 2 17.63 0.71 10.43
C SER A 2 16.20 1.22 10.72
N PRO A 3 16.05 2.22 11.60
CA PRO A 3 14.74 2.84 11.88
C PRO A 3 14.06 3.35 10.60
N VAL A 4 14.83 3.89 9.66
CA VAL A 4 14.33 4.40 8.37
C VAL A 4 13.67 3.31 7.53
N THR A 5 14.32 2.14 7.36
CA THR A 5 13.75 1.03 6.59
C THR A 5 12.45 0.53 7.22
N ARG A 6 12.40 0.50 8.56
CA ARG A 6 11.23 0.07 9.31
C ARG A 6 10.04 1.01 9.11
N SER A 7 10.26 2.31 9.22
CA SER A 7 9.21 3.32 8.97
C SER A 7 8.74 3.30 7.52
N TRP A 8 9.64 3.13 6.55
CA TRP A 8 9.29 2.99 5.14
C TRP A 8 8.40 1.76 4.87
N LEU A 9 8.77 0.59 5.42
CA LEU A 9 7.96 -0.63 5.28
C LEU A 9 6.57 -0.47 5.92
N ALA A 10 6.51 0.16 7.10
CA ALA A 10 5.26 0.41 7.78
C ALA A 10 4.35 1.36 6.98
N PHE A 11 4.89 2.48 6.47
CA PHE A 11 4.09 3.41 5.68
C PHE A 11 3.62 2.81 4.37
N ALA A 12 4.46 2.02 3.70
CA ALA A 12 4.06 1.33 2.48
C ALA A 12 2.91 0.35 2.73
N ALA A 13 2.98 -0.43 3.81
CA ALA A 13 1.91 -1.37 4.19
C ALA A 13 0.61 -0.66 4.58
N ILE A 14 0.70 0.45 5.32
CA ILE A 14 -0.48 1.27 5.66
C ILE A 14 -1.10 1.88 4.40
N GLY A 15 -0.27 2.39 3.47
CA GLY A 15 -0.73 2.93 2.19
C GLY A 15 -1.44 1.88 1.34
N ALA A 16 -0.88 0.68 1.21
CA ALA A 16 -1.51 -0.45 0.53
C ALA A 16 -2.85 -0.83 1.17
N ALA A 17 -2.90 -0.94 2.50
CA ALA A 17 -4.12 -1.26 3.24
C ALA A 17 -5.26 -0.26 2.96
N LEU A 18 -4.95 1.04 2.93
CA LEU A 18 -5.93 2.08 2.61
C LEU A 18 -6.48 1.92 1.19
N ILE A 19 -5.63 1.60 0.22
CA ILE A 19 -6.04 1.38 -1.17
C ILE A 19 -6.92 0.12 -1.28
N HIS A 20 -6.55 -0.97 -0.62
CA HIS A 20 -7.35 -2.21 -0.61
C HIS A 20 -8.73 -2.01 0.04
N ILE A 21 -8.82 -1.26 1.14
CA ILE A 21 -10.11 -0.87 1.74
C ILE A 21 -10.95 -0.08 0.74
N ALA A 22 -10.37 0.92 0.07
CA ALA A 22 -11.10 1.74 -0.88
C ALA A 22 -11.60 0.96 -2.09
N LEU A 23 -10.79 0.02 -2.59
CA LEU A 23 -11.18 -0.88 -3.68
C LEU A 23 -12.31 -1.84 -3.27
N SER A 24 -12.34 -2.28 -2.01
CA SER A 24 -13.36 -3.21 -1.53
C SER A 24 -14.79 -2.68 -1.65
N LEU A 25 -14.98 -1.35 -1.61
CA LEU A 25 -16.30 -0.71 -1.73
C LEU A 25 -16.91 -0.84 -3.14
N GLY A 26 -16.08 -0.97 -4.18
CA GLY A 26 -16.52 -1.15 -5.56
C GLY A 26 -16.43 -2.60 -6.06
N ALA A 27 -15.97 -3.52 -5.22
CA ALA A 27 -15.68 -4.89 -5.63
C ALA A 27 -16.89 -5.82 -5.48
N PRO A 28 -17.03 -6.86 -6.32
CA PRO A 28 -18.02 -7.92 -6.11
C PRO A 28 -17.76 -8.66 -4.79
N GLY A 29 -18.83 -9.14 -4.13
CA GLY A 29 -18.81 -9.64 -2.75
C GLY A 29 -17.59 -10.46 -2.31
N PRO A 30 -17.20 -11.55 -3.02
CA PRO A 30 -16.04 -12.35 -2.66
C PRO A 30 -14.71 -11.57 -2.71
N PHE A 31 -14.54 -10.71 -3.71
CA PHE A 31 -13.34 -9.87 -3.85
C PHE A 31 -13.30 -8.77 -2.79
N ALA A 32 -14.45 -8.18 -2.45
CA ALA A 32 -14.55 -7.20 -1.38
C ALA A 32 -14.09 -7.78 -0.04
N VAL A 33 -14.57 -8.99 0.32
CA VAL A 33 -14.15 -9.68 1.55
C VAL A 33 -12.65 -9.96 1.54
N GLY A 34 -12.11 -10.46 0.42
CA GLY A 34 -10.67 -10.73 0.28
C GLY A 34 -9.81 -9.48 0.46
N LEU A 35 -10.20 -8.36 -0.17
CA LEU A 35 -9.51 -7.08 -0.06
C LEU A 35 -9.55 -6.51 1.36
N VAL A 36 -10.68 -6.62 2.07
CA VAL A 36 -10.79 -6.18 3.47
C VAL A 36 -9.88 -7.00 4.38
N LEU A 37 -9.89 -8.32 4.27
CA LEU A 37 -9.04 -9.19 5.10
C LEU A 37 -7.55 -8.91 4.85
N LEU A 38 -7.18 -8.70 3.60
CA LEU A 38 -5.84 -8.33 3.19
C LEU A 38 -5.44 -6.96 3.79
N ALA A 39 -6.30 -5.96 3.65
CA ALA A 39 -6.02 -4.63 4.21
C ALA A 39 -5.85 -4.66 5.72
N LEU A 40 -6.68 -5.44 6.43
CA LEU A 40 -6.54 -5.63 7.88
C LEU A 40 -5.20 -6.28 8.22
N PHE A 41 -4.78 -7.29 7.47
CA PHE A 41 -3.48 -7.93 7.65
C PHE A 41 -2.33 -6.92 7.44
N GLU A 42 -2.35 -6.17 6.34
CA GLU A 42 -1.33 -5.16 6.01
C GLU A 42 -1.28 -4.05 7.04
N LEU A 43 -2.43 -3.59 7.53
CA LEU A 43 -2.52 -2.57 8.57
C LEU A 43 -1.95 -3.07 9.90
N LEU A 44 -2.34 -4.27 10.33
CA LEU A 44 -1.82 -4.90 11.55
C LEU A 44 -0.31 -5.13 11.43
N TRP A 45 0.17 -5.55 10.26
CA TRP A 45 1.59 -5.75 10.02
C TRP A 45 2.39 -4.44 9.99
N GLY A 46 1.89 -3.40 9.34
CA GLY A 46 2.50 -2.07 9.33
C GLY A 46 2.62 -1.48 10.74
N VAL A 47 1.57 -1.60 11.55
CA VAL A 47 1.58 -1.20 12.97
C VAL A 47 2.55 -2.06 13.80
N ALA A 48 2.60 -3.37 13.54
CA ALA A 48 3.56 -4.26 14.19
C ALA A 48 5.02 -3.89 13.84
N CYS A 49 5.28 -3.47 12.60
CA CYS A 49 6.57 -2.95 12.17
C CYS A 49 6.95 -1.66 12.91
N LEU A 50 6.01 -0.76 13.21
CA LEU A 50 6.31 0.44 14.00
C LEU A 50 6.56 0.12 15.49
N SER A 51 5.79 -0.81 16.05
CA SER A 51 5.81 -1.11 17.49
C SER A 51 6.91 -2.07 17.92
N ARG A 52 7.49 -2.87 17.01
CA ARG A 52 8.52 -3.85 17.34
C ARG A 52 9.87 -3.53 16.71
N ASP A 53 10.95 -3.87 17.43
CA ASP A 53 12.33 -3.74 16.93
C ASP A 53 12.75 -4.87 15.96
N ARG A 54 11.83 -5.80 15.69
CA ARG A 54 12.04 -6.95 14.81
C ARG A 54 10.90 -7.09 13.82
N LEU A 55 11.21 -7.51 12.60
CA LEU A 55 10.19 -7.82 11.59
C LEU A 55 9.40 -9.05 12.04
N VAL A 56 8.08 -8.88 12.21
CA VAL A 56 7.16 -9.96 12.53
C VAL A 56 6.81 -10.67 11.22
N LEU A 57 7.03 -11.99 11.14
CA LEU A 57 6.62 -12.83 10.01
C LEU A 57 7.05 -12.29 8.60
N PRO A 58 8.34 -11.97 8.36
CA PRO A 58 8.79 -11.36 7.11
C PRO A 58 8.56 -12.23 5.86
N GLN A 59 8.50 -13.55 6.02
CA GLN A 59 8.20 -14.47 4.92
C GLN A 59 6.72 -14.42 4.53
N ALA A 60 5.82 -14.37 5.50
CA ALA A 60 4.38 -14.24 5.25
C ALA A 60 4.07 -12.88 4.62
N ALA A 61 4.67 -11.79 5.13
CA ALA A 61 4.52 -10.47 4.54
C ALA A 61 4.99 -10.42 3.07
N ARG A 62 6.14 -11.03 2.76
CA ARG A 62 6.63 -11.13 1.37
C ARG A 62 5.68 -11.95 0.49
N ALA A 63 5.16 -13.07 0.98
CA ALA A 63 4.26 -13.92 0.21
C ALA A 63 2.93 -13.19 -0.06
N VAL A 64 2.34 -12.59 0.97
CA VAL A 64 1.10 -11.83 0.90
C VAL A 64 1.24 -10.64 -0.03
N ALA A 65 2.39 -9.93 -0.02
CA ALA A 65 2.63 -8.79 -0.90
C ALA A 65 2.48 -9.12 -2.40
N LEU A 66 2.86 -10.34 -2.80
CA LEU A 66 2.77 -10.73 -4.20
C LEU A 66 1.35 -11.19 -4.60
N VAL A 67 0.51 -11.56 -3.65
CA VAL A 67 -0.83 -12.13 -3.93
C VAL A 67 -1.74 -11.16 -4.69
N PRO A 68 -1.90 -9.87 -4.29
CA PRO A 68 -2.78 -8.94 -4.98
C PRO A 68 -2.35 -8.67 -6.43
N ALA A 69 -1.04 -8.50 -6.63
CA ALA A 69 -0.45 -8.28 -7.95
C ALA A 69 -0.68 -9.48 -8.88
N LEU A 70 -0.49 -10.70 -8.35
CA LEU A 70 -0.73 -11.94 -9.11
C LEU A 70 -2.21 -12.13 -9.44
N ILE A 71 -3.11 -11.87 -8.49
CA ILE A 71 -4.56 -11.95 -8.71
C ILE A 71 -4.97 -10.94 -9.78
N TRP A 72 -4.49 -9.70 -9.70
CA TRP A 72 -4.81 -8.67 -10.68
C TRP A 72 -4.28 -9.02 -12.08
N ALA A 73 -3.03 -9.47 -12.18
CA ALA A 73 -2.46 -9.91 -13.46
C ALA A 73 -3.24 -11.08 -14.06
N LEU A 74 -3.66 -12.05 -13.23
CA LEU A 74 -4.48 -13.17 -13.67
C LEU A 74 -5.85 -12.71 -14.18
N LEU A 75 -6.51 -11.78 -13.49
CA LEU A 75 -7.80 -11.22 -13.91
C LEU A 75 -7.68 -10.49 -15.25
N LEU A 76 -6.60 -9.73 -15.49
CA LEU A 76 -6.34 -9.09 -16.78
C LEU A 76 -6.18 -10.12 -17.90
N VAL A 77 -5.43 -11.20 -17.66
CA VAL A 77 -5.24 -12.29 -18.63
C VAL A 77 -6.56 -12.99 -18.95
N ILE A 78 -7.38 -13.30 -17.93
CA ILE A 78 -8.69 -13.93 -18.10
C ILE A 78 -9.64 -13.00 -18.87
N GLY A 79 -9.71 -11.72 -18.50
CA GLY A 79 -10.55 -10.72 -19.19
C GLY A 79 -10.17 -10.56 -20.66
N ALA A 80 -8.87 -10.54 -20.97
CA ALA A 80 -8.37 -10.50 -22.34
C ALA A 80 -8.70 -11.79 -23.12
N ALA A 81 -8.51 -12.96 -22.50
CA ALA A 81 -8.78 -14.26 -23.14
C ALA A 81 -10.29 -14.48 -23.43
N LEU A 82 -11.16 -13.95 -22.56
CA LEU A 82 -12.62 -14.05 -22.71
C LEU A 82 -13.22 -12.89 -23.53
N GLY A 83 -12.39 -11.96 -24.03
CA GLY A 83 -12.87 -10.76 -24.76
C GLY A 83 -13.81 -9.87 -23.93
N SER A 84 -13.77 -10.00 -22.60
CA SER A 84 -14.68 -9.35 -21.66
C SER A 84 -13.87 -8.47 -20.70
N PRO A 85 -13.47 -7.25 -21.12
CA PRO A 85 -12.65 -6.35 -20.30
C PRO A 85 -13.35 -5.93 -19.00
N ASP A 86 -14.68 -6.02 -18.96
CA ASP A 86 -15.52 -5.70 -17.79
C ASP A 86 -15.21 -6.55 -16.56
N VAL A 87 -14.59 -7.73 -16.73
CA VAL A 87 -14.18 -8.60 -15.61
C VAL A 87 -13.10 -7.94 -14.75
N ALA A 88 -12.26 -7.08 -15.35
CA ALA A 88 -11.23 -6.31 -14.65
C ALA A 88 -11.62 -4.85 -14.39
N ALA A 89 -12.72 -4.37 -14.99
CA ALA A 89 -13.21 -3.00 -14.83
C ALA A 89 -13.46 -2.55 -13.36
N PRO A 90 -13.88 -3.43 -12.42
CA PRO A 90 -14.00 -3.07 -11.00
C PRO A 90 -12.67 -2.72 -10.32
N LEU A 91 -11.56 -3.23 -10.86
CA LEU A 91 -10.20 -3.00 -10.35
C LEU A 91 -9.54 -1.93 -11.23
N ALA A 92 -9.93 -0.67 -10.99
CA ALA A 92 -9.38 0.46 -11.72
C ALA A 92 -7.84 0.41 -11.75
N PHE A 93 -7.28 0.66 -12.94
CA PHE A 93 -5.85 0.47 -13.23
C PHE A 93 -4.94 1.31 -12.32
N VAL A 94 -5.36 2.54 -12.02
CA VAL A 94 -4.58 3.49 -11.21
C VAL A 94 -4.46 3.00 -9.75
N PRO A 95 -5.55 2.76 -8.99
CA PRO A 95 -5.45 2.23 -7.63
C PRO A 95 -4.67 0.91 -7.54
N MET A 96 -4.94 -0.04 -8.44
CA MET A 96 -4.33 -1.37 -8.36
C MET A 96 -2.85 -1.35 -8.75
N GLY A 97 -2.47 -0.50 -9.70
CA GLY A 97 -1.07 -0.23 -10.02
C GLY A 97 -0.32 0.39 -8.85
N THR A 98 -0.93 1.36 -8.13
CA THR A 98 -0.33 1.99 -6.96
C THR A 98 -0.15 0.99 -5.80
N ALA A 99 -1.16 0.18 -5.50
CA ALA A 99 -1.07 -0.89 -4.49
C ALA A 99 0.05 -1.88 -4.85
N THR A 100 0.08 -2.34 -6.11
CA THR A 100 1.13 -3.25 -6.61
C THR A 100 2.53 -2.66 -6.46
N ALA A 101 2.70 -1.36 -6.70
CA ALA A 101 4.00 -0.69 -6.53
C ALA A 101 4.46 -0.68 -5.07
N PHE A 102 3.56 -0.41 -4.11
CA PHE A 102 3.87 -0.50 -2.68
C PHE A 102 4.23 -1.92 -2.27
N GLU A 103 3.46 -2.91 -2.71
CA GLU A 103 3.73 -4.30 -2.39
C GLU A 103 5.06 -4.79 -2.98
N LEU A 104 5.37 -4.39 -4.22
CA LEU A 104 6.62 -4.74 -4.85
C LEU A 104 7.81 -4.10 -4.13
N ALA A 105 7.69 -2.84 -3.67
CA ALA A 105 8.72 -2.20 -2.86
C ALA A 105 8.96 -2.97 -1.55
N ILE A 106 7.89 -3.38 -0.84
CA ILE A 106 7.97 -4.22 0.36
C ILE A 106 8.68 -5.54 0.04
N ALA A 107 8.23 -6.24 -1.01
CA ALA A 107 8.75 -7.53 -1.43
C ALA A 107 10.23 -7.45 -1.86
N ILE A 108 10.67 -6.39 -2.54
CA ILE A 108 12.07 -6.18 -2.94
C ILE A 108 12.94 -5.88 -1.72
N VAL A 109 12.48 -5.06 -0.79
CA VAL A 109 13.24 -4.74 0.43
C VAL A 109 13.38 -6.00 1.30
N LEU A 110 12.29 -6.72 1.55
CA LEU A 110 12.33 -8.01 2.27
C LEU A 110 13.16 -9.03 1.50
N SER A 111 12.94 -9.16 0.18
CA SER A 111 13.87 -9.52 -0.90
C SER A 111 15.33 -9.63 -0.50
N VAL A 112 15.98 -8.48 -0.66
CA VAL A 112 17.40 -8.24 -0.47
C VAL A 112 17.82 -8.53 0.97
N ARG A 113 16.97 -8.22 1.96
CA ARG A 113 17.32 -8.37 3.37
C ARG A 113 17.35 -9.81 3.85
N LEU A 114 16.44 -10.67 3.39
CA LEU A 114 16.48 -12.10 3.70
C LEU A 114 17.51 -12.85 2.84
N ARG A 115 17.86 -12.33 1.65
CA ARG A 115 18.86 -12.95 0.77
C ARG A 115 20.31 -12.68 1.18
N SER A 116 20.55 -11.66 2.00
CA SER A 116 21.91 -11.28 2.40
C SER A 116 22.37 -12.12 3.59
N PRO A 117 23.26 -13.12 3.41
CA PRO A 117 23.68 -14.04 4.48
C PRO A 117 24.67 -13.39 5.45
N ARG A 118 24.96 -12.10 5.30
CA ARG A 118 26.01 -11.37 6.03
C ARG A 118 25.57 -9.92 6.26
N ALA A 119 24.84 -9.68 7.34
CA ALA A 119 24.62 -8.33 7.85
C ALA A 119 24.88 -8.30 9.35
N ASN A 120 26.11 -8.67 9.73
CA ASN A 120 26.64 -8.45 11.09
C ASN A 120 27.99 -7.72 11.09
N VAL A 121 28.30 -6.95 10.03
CA VAL A 121 29.45 -6.05 10.01
C VAL A 121 28.96 -4.72 9.47
N ASP A 122 28.43 -3.89 10.38
CA ASP A 122 28.66 -2.44 10.46
C ASP A 122 27.71 -1.84 11.49
N ARG A 123 28.14 -1.94 12.76
CA ARG A 123 27.77 -0.98 13.79
C ARG A 123 28.79 0.16 13.74
N VAL A 124 28.77 0.98 12.69
CA VAL A 124 29.58 2.21 12.66
C VAL A 124 28.70 3.35 12.17
N ASN A 125 28.71 4.44 12.94
CA ASN A 125 27.97 5.71 12.82
C ASN A 125 26.49 5.72 13.25
N VAL A 126 26.26 5.70 14.56
CA VAL A 126 24.98 6.10 15.15
C VAL A 126 24.85 7.64 15.30
N ASP A 127 25.92 8.44 15.24
CA ASP A 127 25.82 9.84 15.69
C ASP A 127 25.83 10.95 14.62
N ARG A 128 25.76 10.64 13.31
CA ARG A 128 25.78 11.69 12.25
C ARG A 128 24.55 11.73 11.34
N GLY A 129 23.50 10.99 11.66
CA GLY A 129 22.43 10.66 10.69
C GLY A 129 21.00 11.06 11.04
N GLY A 130 20.74 11.70 12.20
CA GLY A 130 19.38 11.97 12.68
C GLY A 130 18.54 12.79 11.69
N ALA A 131 19.06 13.95 11.27
CA ALA A 131 18.36 14.82 10.32
C ALA A 131 18.16 14.18 8.94
N ARG A 132 19.16 13.44 8.42
CA ARG A 132 19.03 12.70 7.14
C ARG A 132 18.01 11.57 7.23
N SER A 133 17.95 10.90 8.38
CA SER A 133 16.98 9.84 8.64
C SER A 133 15.55 10.38 8.73
N LEU A 134 15.36 11.48 9.45
CA LEU A 134 14.09 12.20 9.52
C LEU A 134 13.66 12.71 8.14
N LEU A 135 14.58 13.29 7.37
CA LEU A 135 14.32 13.73 6.01
C LEU A 135 13.87 12.56 5.11
N ALA A 136 14.55 11.41 5.17
CA ALA A 136 14.16 10.22 4.41
C ALA A 136 12.79 9.67 4.82
N ILE A 137 12.42 9.77 6.10
CA ILE A 137 11.10 9.39 6.61
C ILE A 137 10.03 10.36 6.09
N VAL A 138 10.27 11.68 6.18
CA VAL A 138 9.35 12.72 5.70
C VAL A 138 9.14 12.61 4.20
N VAL A 139 10.22 12.48 3.43
CA VAL A 139 10.14 12.30 1.98
C VAL A 139 9.38 11.01 1.63
N GLY A 140 9.65 9.90 2.31
CA GLY A 140 8.91 8.65 2.12
C GLY A 140 7.41 8.81 2.41
N ALA A 141 7.07 9.46 3.53
CA ALA A 141 5.68 9.74 3.89
C ALA A 141 4.98 10.65 2.87
N LEU A 142 5.67 11.68 2.37
CA LEU A 142 5.15 12.57 1.33
C LEU A 142 4.92 11.84 0.01
N VAL A 143 5.85 11.00 -0.42
CA VAL A 143 5.70 10.18 -1.63
C VAL A 143 4.51 9.23 -1.49
N ILE A 144 4.38 8.56 -0.34
CA ILE A 144 3.27 7.64 -0.09
C ILE A 144 1.94 8.40 -0.06
N ALA A 145 1.86 9.55 0.61
CA ALA A 145 0.66 10.39 0.62
C ALA A 145 0.29 10.89 -0.77
N ALA A 146 1.27 11.36 -1.55
CA ALA A 146 1.08 11.87 -2.91
C ALA A 146 0.63 10.78 -3.89
N LEU A 147 0.98 9.51 -3.66
CA LEU A 147 0.52 8.38 -4.46
C LEU A 147 -0.85 7.86 -3.99
N THR A 148 -1.08 7.82 -2.68
CA THR A 148 -2.32 7.27 -2.10
C THR A 148 -3.51 8.19 -2.37
N ALA A 149 -3.34 9.51 -2.28
CA ALA A 149 -4.42 10.47 -2.51
C ALA A 149 -5.08 10.36 -3.91
N PRO A 150 -4.34 10.41 -5.04
CA PRO A 150 -4.94 10.22 -6.36
C PRO A 150 -5.46 8.80 -6.56
N ALA A 151 -4.80 7.78 -6.01
CA ALA A 151 -5.30 6.41 -6.06
C ALA A 151 -6.70 6.30 -5.41
N LEU A 152 -6.90 6.91 -4.24
CA LEU A 152 -8.20 6.96 -3.57
C LEU A 152 -9.23 7.76 -4.37
N ALA A 153 -8.85 8.86 -5.01
CA ALA A 153 -9.74 9.68 -5.83
C ALA A 153 -10.38 8.90 -6.99
N PHE A 154 -9.67 7.92 -7.56
CA PHE A 154 -10.19 7.04 -8.62
C PHE A 154 -11.00 5.82 -8.12
N THR A 155 -11.24 5.72 -6.81
CA THR A 155 -12.09 4.66 -6.23
C THR A 155 -13.49 5.17 -5.94
N GLN A 156 -14.43 4.26 -5.68
CA GLN A 156 -15.78 4.62 -5.24
C GLN A 156 -15.78 5.48 -3.97
N ALA A 157 -14.80 5.31 -3.07
CA ALA A 157 -14.63 6.18 -1.90
C ALA A 157 -14.33 7.63 -2.29
N GLY A 158 -13.52 7.83 -3.34
CA GLY A 158 -13.20 9.16 -3.87
C GLY A 158 -14.38 9.82 -4.57
N VAL A 159 -15.15 9.05 -5.33
CA VAL A 159 -16.37 9.54 -6.00
C VAL A 159 -17.47 9.90 -5.00
N ALA A 160 -17.59 9.15 -3.89
CA ALA A 160 -18.55 9.42 -2.83
C ALA A 160 -18.13 10.56 -1.87
N ALA A 161 -16.91 11.09 -2.00
CA ALA A 161 -16.46 12.19 -1.16
C ALA A 161 -17.26 13.46 -1.50
N PRO A 162 -17.80 14.18 -0.49
CA PRO A 162 -18.57 15.40 -0.74
C PRO A 162 -17.69 16.43 -1.46
N SER A 163 -18.08 16.79 -2.67
CA SER A 163 -17.29 17.66 -3.57
C SER A 163 -17.30 19.13 -3.18
N GLU A 164 -18.16 19.52 -2.25
CA GLU A 164 -18.29 20.91 -1.83
C GLU A 164 -18.54 20.96 -0.33
N LEU A 165 -17.85 21.89 0.34
CA LEU A 165 -18.43 22.56 1.49
C LEU A 165 -19.74 23.19 0.99
N GLN A 166 -20.83 22.43 1.08
CA GLN A 166 -22.16 22.88 0.75
C GLN A 166 -22.54 23.93 1.80
N PHE A 167 -22.06 25.16 1.60
CA PHE A 167 -22.39 26.29 2.45
C PHE A 167 -23.88 26.56 2.27
N PRO A 168 -24.69 26.44 3.32
CA PRO A 168 -26.11 26.69 3.22
C PRO A 168 -26.31 28.21 3.07
N GLY A 169 -26.79 28.63 1.90
CA GLY A 169 -27.44 29.93 1.73
C GLY A 169 -26.72 30.90 0.80
N HIS A 170 -27.20 30.99 -0.44
CA HIS A 170 -27.39 32.30 -1.05
C HIS A 170 -28.81 32.30 -1.63
N PRO A 171 -29.78 33.03 -1.02
CA PRO A 171 -31.06 33.25 -1.66
C PRO A 171 -30.85 34.21 -2.83
N ASP A 172 -31.39 33.84 -3.98
CA ASP A 172 -31.42 34.69 -5.18
C ASP A 172 -32.33 35.89 -4.90
N HIS A 173 -31.76 37.10 -5.01
CA HIS A 173 -32.48 38.37 -5.10
C HIS A 173 -32.26 38.97 -6.49
#